data_AF-T0RJ30-F1
#
_entry.id   AF-T0RJ30-F1
#
_cell.length_a   1.000
_cell.length_b   1.000
_cell.length_c   1.000
_cell.angle_alpha   90.00
_cell.angle_beta   90.00
_cell.angle_gamma   90.00
#
_symmetry.space_group_name_H-M   'P 1'
#
loop_
_entity.id
_entity.type
_entity.pdbx_description
1 polymer ?
#
loop_
_entity_poly.entity_id
_entity_poly.type
_entity_poly.pdbx_seq_one_letter_code
_entity_poly.pdbx_strand_id
1 'polypeptide(L)'
;MKIIMTLILATNIYAADFNFFVSKIQSSCSLENTLIIKKTFLSLIKDSTNCSNTFSQALLAQCKEITCESVLNIYFDSLNHGSGNVIGETNESN
;
A
#
# COMPACT_ATOMS: atom_id res chain seq x y z
N MET A 1 -33.29 11.28 28.06
CA MET A 1 -32.17 10.40 27.68
C MET A 1 -31.70 10.84 26.30
N LYS A 2 -30.63 11.64 26.23
CA LYS A 2 -30.11 12.18 24.95
C LYS A 2 -29.19 11.13 24.34
N ILE A 3 -29.60 10.55 23.21
CA ILE A 3 -28.78 9.63 22.42
C ILE A 3 -27.68 10.48 21.77
N ILE A 4 -26.52 10.55 22.40
CA ILE A 4 -25.28 11.00 21.75
C ILE A 4 -24.70 9.76 21.09
N MET A 5 -25.07 9.51 19.84
CA MET A 5 -24.52 8.39 19.05
C MET A 5 -24.29 8.86 17.62
N THR A 6 -23.30 9.74 17.44
CA THR A 6 -22.82 10.11 16.10
C THR A 6 -21.37 10.55 16.16
N LEU A 7 -20.44 9.63 16.46
CA LEU A 7 -19.01 9.90 16.19
C LEU A 7 -18.09 8.67 16.25
N ILE A 8 -18.35 7.58 15.52
CA ILE A 8 -17.35 6.48 15.45
C ILE A 8 -17.36 5.74 14.10
N LEU A 9 -17.08 6.37 12.95
CA LEU A 9 -16.82 5.60 11.71
C LEU A 9 -15.89 6.31 10.70
N ALA A 10 -14.73 6.83 11.12
CA ALA A 10 -13.81 7.49 10.16
C ALA A 10 -12.32 7.10 10.27
N THR A 11 -11.96 5.98 10.93
CA THR A 11 -10.55 5.62 11.16
C THR A 11 -10.06 4.35 10.44
N ASN A 12 -10.91 3.66 9.66
CA ASN A 12 -10.56 2.33 9.14
C ASN A 12 -10.00 2.30 7.71
N ILE A 13 -10.10 3.39 6.94
CA ILE A 13 -9.82 3.35 5.49
C ILE A 13 -8.33 3.08 5.21
N TYR A 14 -7.42 3.78 5.90
CA TYR A 14 -5.97 3.63 5.67
C TYR A 14 -5.35 2.32 6.18
N ALA A 15 -6.06 1.56 7.03
CA ALA A 15 -5.56 0.31 7.56
C ALA A 15 -5.64 -0.82 6.53
N ALA A 16 -6.69 -0.83 5.69
CA ALA A 16 -6.87 -1.82 4.64
C ALA A 16 -5.78 -1.69 3.56
N ASP A 17 -5.55 -0.48 3.07
CA ASP A 17 -4.52 -0.17 2.06
C ASP A 17 -3.13 -0.60 2.55
N PHE A 18 -2.78 -0.21 3.78
CA PHE A 18 -1.49 -0.58 4.36
C PHE A 18 -1.34 -2.09 4.53
N ASN A 19 -2.36 -2.79 5.03
CA ASN A 19 -2.30 -4.24 5.20
C ASN A 19 -2.15 -4.96 3.86
N PHE A 20 -2.86 -4.51 2.82
CA PHE A 20 -2.70 -5.03 1.47
C PHE A 20 -1.27 -4.82 0.98
N PHE A 21 -0.77 -3.59 1.07
CA PHE A 21 0.60 -3.24 0.67
C PHE A 21 1.64 -4.13 1.37
N VAL A 22 1.53 -4.28 2.70
CA VAL A 22 2.43 -5.14 3.48
C VAL A 22 2.36 -6.58 3.04
N SER A 23 1.16 -7.15 2.87
CA SER A 23 1.01 -8.55 2.47
C SER A 23 1.64 -8.84 1.10
N LYS A 24 1.50 -7.91 0.15
CA LYS A 24 2.10 -8.04 -1.19
C LYS A 24 3.62 -7.96 -1.13
N ILE A 25 4.18 -6.98 -0.43
CA ILE A 25 5.63 -6.87 -0.25
C ILE A 25 6.18 -8.10 0.48
N GLN A 26 5.48 -8.61 1.50
CA GLN A 26 5.90 -9.81 2.23
C GLN A 26 5.77 -11.09 1.41
N SER A 27 4.84 -11.14 0.44
CA SER A 27 4.72 -12.29 -0.47
C SER A 27 5.89 -12.40 -1.44
N SER A 28 6.47 -11.27 -1.84
CA SER A 28 7.68 -11.21 -2.69
C SER A 28 8.97 -11.20 -1.89
N CYS A 29 8.89 -11.09 -0.56
CA CYS A 29 10.05 -10.92 0.29
C CYS A 29 9.80 -11.32 1.73
N SER A 30 10.60 -12.24 2.25
CA SER A 30 10.58 -12.55 3.69
C SER A 30 11.32 -11.48 4.50
N LEU A 31 10.85 -10.24 4.42
CA LEU A 31 11.35 -9.09 5.18
C LEU A 31 10.84 -9.18 6.62
N GLU A 32 11.75 -9.48 7.54
CA GLU A 32 11.45 -9.48 8.99
C GLU A 32 11.12 -8.07 9.50
N ASN A 33 11.69 -7.04 8.87
CA ASN A 33 11.53 -5.66 9.31
C ASN A 33 10.36 -4.94 8.63
N THR A 34 9.16 -5.16 9.17
CA THR A 34 7.93 -4.47 8.77
C THR A 34 7.99 -2.94 8.90
N LEU A 35 8.92 -2.40 9.69
CA LEU A 35 9.10 -0.95 9.83
C LEU A 35 9.52 -0.31 8.50
N ILE A 36 10.41 -0.96 7.74
CA ILE A 36 10.87 -0.46 6.45
C ILE A 36 9.69 -0.39 5.49
N ILE A 37 8.89 -1.45 5.42
CA ILE A 37 7.68 -1.51 4.58
C ILE A 37 6.71 -0.38 4.93
N LYS A 38 6.46 -0.16 6.23
CA LYS A 38 5.61 0.94 6.73
C LYS A 38 6.13 2.32 6.35
N LYS A 39 7.44 2.54 6.49
CA LYS A 39 8.05 3.83 6.16
C LYS A 39 8.07 4.08 4.66
N THR A 40 8.25 3.04 3.85
CA THR A 40 8.11 3.10 2.39
C THR A 40 6.69 3.52 2.01
N PHE A 41 5.67 2.83 2.53
CA PHE A 41 4.26 3.20 2.28
C PHE A 41 3.97 4.66 2.64
N LEU A 42 4.37 5.12 3.83
CA LEU A 42 4.18 6.51 4.24
C LEU A 42 4.93 7.52 3.37
N SER A 43 6.05 7.13 2.79
CA SER A 43 6.80 7.99 1.87
C SER A 43 6.10 8.08 0.52
N LEU A 44 5.52 6.97 0.04
CA LEU A 44 4.73 6.94 -1.19
C LEU A 44 3.41 7.73 -1.10
N ILE A 45 2.83 7.85 0.09
CA ILE A 45 1.71 8.79 0.32
C ILE A 45 2.13 10.24 0.04
N LYS A 46 3.37 10.61 0.36
CA LYS A 46 3.88 11.96 0.16
C LYS A 46 4.32 12.21 -1.28
N ASP A 47 4.95 11.22 -1.89
CA ASP A 47 5.43 11.26 -3.28
C ASP A 47 5.35 9.86 -3.89
N SER A 48 4.37 9.66 -4.77
CA SER A 48 4.08 8.38 -5.44
C SER A 48 4.70 8.28 -6.83
N THR A 49 5.65 9.15 -7.19
CA THR A 49 6.22 9.17 -8.55
C THR A 49 7.45 8.28 -8.71
N ASN A 50 8.19 8.05 -7.62
CA ASN A 50 9.47 7.36 -7.67
C ASN A 50 9.85 6.72 -6.32
N CYS A 51 10.92 5.92 -6.32
CA CYS A 51 11.46 5.24 -5.13
C CYS A 51 12.77 5.87 -4.62
N SER A 52 13.03 7.14 -4.90
CA SER A 52 14.30 7.80 -4.52
C SER A 52 14.46 8.01 -3.01
N ASN A 53 13.38 7.91 -2.24
CA ASN A 53 13.43 8.08 -0.80
C ASN A 53 14.26 6.97 -0.10
N THR A 54 14.81 7.29 1.07
CA THR A 54 15.71 6.40 1.83
C THR A 54 15.09 5.04 2.15
N PHE A 55 13.79 4.99 2.48
CA PHE A 55 13.15 3.74 2.89
C PHE A 55 12.79 2.85 1.70
N SER A 56 12.35 3.42 0.59
CA SER A 56 12.15 2.70 -0.66
C SER A 56 13.48 2.14 -1.18
N GLN A 57 14.56 2.92 -1.13
CA GLN A 57 15.90 2.41 -1.48
C GLN A 57 16.35 1.28 -0.55
N ALA A 58 16.14 1.41 0.77
CA ALA A 58 16.44 0.36 1.73
C ALA A 58 15.62 -0.92 1.47
N LEU A 59 14.34 -0.76 1.10
CA LEU A 59 13.45 -1.85 0.75
C LEU A 59 13.96 -2.60 -0.50
N LEU A 60 14.30 -1.87 -1.57
CA LEU A 60 14.84 -2.42 -2.81
C LEU A 60 16.22 -3.08 -2.60
N ALA A 61 17.04 -2.55 -1.68
CA ALA A 61 18.33 -3.13 -1.35
C ALA A 61 18.20 -4.45 -0.57
N GLN A 62 17.24 -4.55 0.35
CA GLN A 62 16.99 -5.76 1.12
C GLN A 62 16.20 -6.81 0.34
N CYS A 63 15.37 -6.34 -0.59
CA CYS A 63 14.50 -7.19 -1.37
C CYS A 63 14.81 -7.09 -2.87
N LYS A 64 15.72 -7.96 -3.33
CA LYS A 64 16.19 -7.94 -4.73
C LYS A 64 15.15 -8.42 -5.74
N GLU A 65 14.11 -9.10 -5.29
CA GLU A 65 13.04 -9.63 -6.14
C GLU A 65 11.98 -8.57 -6.51
N ILE A 66 11.99 -7.41 -5.85
CA ILE A 66 11.08 -6.31 -6.14
C ILE A 66 11.80 -5.15 -6.83
N THR A 67 11.11 -4.55 -7.80
CA THR A 67 11.58 -3.33 -8.49
C THR A 67 10.83 -2.12 -7.98
N CYS A 68 11.36 -0.91 -8.25
CA CYS A 68 10.63 0.31 -7.91
C CYS A 68 9.24 0.36 -8.56
N GLU A 69 9.16 -0.03 -9.84
CA GLU A 69 7.90 -0.12 -10.57
C GLU A 69 6.91 -1.07 -9.88
N SER A 70 7.37 -2.26 -9.45
CA SER A 70 6.53 -3.20 -8.70
C SER A 70 6.03 -2.59 -7.39
N VAL A 71 6.89 -1.89 -6.63
CA VAL A 71 6.50 -1.22 -5.38
C VAL A 71 5.43 -0.14 -5.63
N LEU A 72 5.58 0.65 -6.69
CA LEU A 72 4.61 1.67 -7.06
C LEU A 72 3.27 1.05 -7.47
N ASN A 73 3.30 -0.01 -8.28
CA ASN A 73 2.09 -0.74 -8.68
C ASN A 73 1.36 -1.31 -7.47
N ILE A 74 2.07 -1.97 -6.54
CA ILE A 74 1.50 -2.48 -5.30
C ILE A 74 0.89 -1.34 -4.47
N TYR A 75 1.52 -0.17 -4.43
CA TYR A 75 0.97 1.00 -3.76
C TYR A 75 -0.34 1.47 -4.41
N PHE A 76 -0.38 1.66 -5.73
CA PHE A 76 -1.61 2.07 -6.40
C PHE A 76 -2.73 1.03 -6.27
N ASP A 77 -2.40 -0.26 -6.37
CA ASP A 77 -3.34 -1.36 -6.13
C ASP A 77 -3.90 -1.31 -4.70
N SER A 78 -3.06 -0.98 -3.71
CA SER A 78 -3.49 -0.88 -2.33
C SER A 78 -4.53 0.20 -2.11
N LEU A 79 -4.42 1.35 -2.80
CA LEU A 79 -5.40 2.43 -2.75
C LEU A 79 -6.73 2.04 -3.41
N ASN A 80 -6.66 1.27 -4.51
CA ASN A 80 -7.85 0.79 -5.20
C ASN A 80 -8.56 -0.32 -4.39
N HIS A 81 -7.80 -1.15 -3.65
CA HIS A 81 -8.33 -2.25 -2.87
C HIS A 81 -9.20 -1.78 -1.68
N GLY A 82 -8.77 -0.77 -0.92
CA GLY A 82 -9.56 -0.23 0.18
C GLY A 82 -10.83 0.51 -0.24
N SER A 83 -10.90 0.96 -1.50
CA SER A 83 -12.06 1.68 -2.03
C SER A 83 -13.22 0.78 -2.46
N GLY A 84 -13.03 -0.54 -2.54
CA GLY A 84 -14.00 -1.48 -3.13
C GLY A 84 -14.16 -1.31 -4.65
N ASN A 85 -13.42 -0.38 -5.25
CA ASN A 85 -13.39 -0.16 -6.68
C ASN A 85 -12.39 -1.16 -7.30
N VAL A 86 -12.85 -2.41 -7.43
CA VAL A 86 -12.16 -3.38 -8.28
C VAL A 86 -12.35 -2.87 -9.70
N ILE A 87 -11.37 -2.14 -10.25
CA ILE A 87 -11.29 -1.92 -11.69
C ILE A 87 -10.96 -3.30 -12.27
N GLY A 88 -12.00 -4.10 -12.48
CA GLY A 88 -11.89 -5.30 -13.28
C GLY A 88 -11.35 -4.86 -14.64
N GLU A 89 -10.27 -5.49 -15.08
CA GLU A 89 -9.80 -5.41 -16.45
C GLU A 89 -11.01 -5.59 -17.37
N THR A 90 -11.47 -4.50 -17.99
CA THR A 90 -12.29 -4.61 -19.20
C THR A 90 -11.35 -5.14 -20.28
N ASN A 91 -11.22 -6.46 -20.30
CA ASN A 91 -10.93 -7.20 -21.52
C ASN A 91 -12.15 -7.03 -22.44
N GLU A 92 -12.29 -5.85 -23.06
CA GLU A 92 -12.99 -5.76 -24.33
C GLU A 92 -12.02 -6.29 -25.40
N SER A 93 -12.05 -7.62 -25.54
CA SER A 93 -11.79 -8.25 -26.82
C SER A 93 -12.93 -7.86 -27.76
N ASN A 94 -12.68 -6.91 -28.66
CA ASN A 94 -13.23 -6.91 -30.02
C ASN A 94 -12.45 -5.95 -30.92
#